data_AF-A0A5E4NXJ2-F1
#
_entry.id   AF-A0A5E4NXJ2-F1
#
_cell.length_a   1.000
_cell.length_b   1.000
_cell.length_c   1.000
_cell.angle_alpha   90.00
_cell.angle_beta   90.00
_cell.angle_gamma   90.00
#
_symmetry.space_group_name_H-M   'P 1'
#
loop_
_entity.id
_entity.type
_entity.pdbx_description
1 polymer ?
#
loop_
_entity_poly.entity_id
_entity_poly.type
_entity_poly.pdbx_seq_one_letter_code
_entity_poly.pdbx_strand_id
1 'polypeptide(L)'
;MDVQTVIYLKDKSEPPRTFANEYIVDHADLQTLPYEARLRGFDPDNSRNYNELPVLHFYRANPDYDVYWIVECDVHYSGSWGDLFDTLSTSRADLLGTTIADRADNPDWYHWGALRQGDTPPPPDLCVKVFMPFARVSRAALAAIDEAYVAGWTGHPEGTWPTICRLRNLSIEDLGGDGTFTPARWKNKHYRNTLCDPYLSPGTFRFRPPVTMAEIEASSSAPLLWHPVKS
;
A
#
# COMPACT_ATOMS: atom_id res chain seq x y z
N MET A 1 7.22 18.91 -2.04
CA MET A 1 6.27 18.32 -3.02
C MET A 1 4.89 18.93 -2.81
N ASP A 2 4.32 19.61 -3.81
CA ASP A 2 2.91 20.03 -3.76
C ASP A 2 2.04 18.79 -3.99
N VAL A 3 1.26 18.38 -2.99
CA VAL A 3 0.27 17.32 -3.13
C VAL A 3 -0.74 17.77 -4.18
N GLN A 4 -0.72 17.14 -5.35
CA GLN A 4 -1.52 17.61 -6.48
C GLN A 4 -2.98 17.19 -6.37
N THR A 5 -3.32 16.06 -5.74
CA THR A 5 -4.71 15.61 -5.53
C THR A 5 -4.78 14.58 -4.39
N VAL A 6 -5.79 14.68 -3.53
CA VAL A 6 -6.10 13.65 -2.52
C VAL A 6 -7.28 12.81 -2.96
N ILE A 7 -7.14 11.48 -2.90
CA ILE A 7 -8.17 10.52 -3.29
C ILE A 7 -8.79 9.93 -2.02
N TYR A 8 -10.11 9.97 -1.89
CA TYR A 8 -10.78 9.30 -0.78
C TYR A 8 -12.19 8.82 -1.16
N LEU A 9 -12.65 7.80 -0.43
CA LEU A 9 -14.01 7.26 -0.54
C LEU A 9 -14.97 8.09 0.30
N LYS A 10 -16.02 8.62 -0.34
CA LYS A 10 -16.96 9.60 0.23
C LYS A 10 -17.62 9.17 1.56
N ASP A 11 -17.86 7.87 1.75
CA ASP A 11 -18.65 7.35 2.87
C ASP A 11 -17.80 6.85 4.07
N LYS A 12 -16.47 7.06 4.05
CA LYS A 12 -15.54 6.48 5.05
C LYS A 12 -14.68 7.47 5.82
N SER A 13 -14.59 8.71 5.37
CA SER A 13 -13.80 9.75 6.03
C SER A 13 -14.26 11.12 5.56
N GLU A 14 -14.58 12.01 6.48
CA GLU A 14 -14.42 13.44 6.19
C GLU A 14 -12.92 13.69 6.03
N PRO A 15 -12.47 14.34 4.95
CA PRO A 15 -11.06 14.68 4.83
C PRO A 15 -10.70 15.59 6.01
N PRO A 16 -9.60 15.30 6.76
CA PRO A 16 -9.25 16.06 7.96
C PRO A 16 -8.91 17.53 7.66
N ARG A 17 -8.73 17.87 6.37
CA ARG A 17 -8.45 19.21 5.84
C ARG A 17 -8.98 19.31 4.41
N THR A 18 -9.40 20.49 4.00
CA THR A 18 -9.62 20.81 2.59
C THR A 18 -8.29 20.76 1.84
N PHE A 19 -8.21 19.92 0.82
CA PHE A 19 -7.06 19.91 -0.09
C PHE A 19 -7.38 20.78 -1.31
N ALA A 20 -6.34 21.37 -1.93
CA ALA A 20 -6.53 22.26 -3.08
C ALA A 20 -7.20 21.55 -4.26
N ASN A 21 -6.97 20.25 -4.41
CA ASN A 21 -7.67 19.38 -5.35
C ASN A 21 -8.04 18.06 -4.65
N GLU A 22 -9.31 17.69 -4.74
CA GLU A 22 -9.85 16.45 -4.19
C GLU A 22 -10.42 15.61 -5.32
N TYR A 23 -10.15 14.30 -5.28
CA TYR A 23 -10.76 13.31 -6.17
C TYR A 23 -11.61 12.36 -5.35
N ILE A 24 -12.91 12.64 -5.35
CA ILE A 24 -13.89 11.93 -4.56
C ILE A 24 -14.50 10.87 -5.45
N VAL A 25 -14.49 9.62 -4.97
CA VAL A 25 -15.18 8.51 -5.63
C VAL A 25 -16.24 7.92 -4.69
N ASP A 26 -17.34 7.49 -5.28
CA ASP A 26 -18.37 6.70 -4.59
C ASP A 26 -18.40 5.24 -5.08
N HIS A 27 -19.30 4.45 -4.50
CA HIS A 27 -19.43 3.04 -4.85
C HIS A 27 -19.87 2.81 -6.31
N ALA A 28 -20.67 3.72 -6.89
CA ALA A 28 -21.09 3.61 -8.28
C ALA A 28 -19.91 3.87 -9.22
N ASP A 29 -19.05 4.85 -8.90
CA ASP A 29 -17.81 5.10 -9.64
C ASP A 29 -16.92 3.85 -9.67
N LEU A 30 -16.71 3.20 -8.52
CA LEU A 30 -15.88 2.00 -8.44
C LEU A 30 -16.44 0.82 -9.26
N GLN A 31 -17.76 0.72 -9.39
CA GLN A 31 -18.41 -0.32 -10.21
C GLN A 31 -18.22 -0.11 -11.71
N THR A 32 -17.78 1.07 -12.15
CA THR A 32 -17.46 1.33 -13.57
C THR A 32 -16.12 0.74 -14.00
N LEU A 33 -15.29 0.30 -13.05
CA LEU A 33 -13.99 -0.29 -13.35
C LEU A 33 -14.13 -1.62 -14.11
N PRO A 34 -13.27 -1.90 -15.10
CA PRO A 34 -13.39 -3.08 -15.96
C PRO A 34 -12.87 -4.37 -15.30
N TYR A 35 -12.91 -4.48 -13.98
CA TYR A 35 -12.29 -5.56 -13.22
C TYR A 35 -13.32 -6.61 -12.78
N GLU A 36 -13.97 -7.28 -13.74
CA GLU A 36 -15.13 -8.16 -13.48
C GLU A 36 -14.87 -9.18 -12.36
N ALA A 37 -13.74 -9.88 -12.41
CA ALA A 37 -13.41 -10.89 -11.40
C ALA A 37 -13.17 -10.26 -10.02
N ARG A 38 -12.56 -9.07 -9.97
CA ARG A 38 -12.26 -8.34 -8.73
C ARG A 38 -13.52 -7.76 -8.10
N LEU A 39 -14.45 -7.28 -8.91
CA LEU A 39 -15.72 -6.69 -8.49
C LEU A 39 -16.81 -7.74 -8.24
N ARG A 40 -16.56 -9.02 -8.54
CA ARG A 40 -17.49 -10.10 -8.24
C ARG A 40 -17.68 -10.22 -6.73
N GLY A 41 -18.91 -9.96 -6.27
CA GLY A 41 -19.20 -9.92 -4.83
C GLY A 41 -18.69 -8.64 -4.15
N PHE A 42 -18.51 -7.56 -4.92
CA PHE A 42 -18.28 -6.23 -4.36
C PHE A 42 -19.42 -5.89 -3.39
N ASP A 43 -19.04 -5.68 -2.15
CA ASP A 43 -19.92 -5.30 -1.06
C ASP A 43 -19.55 -3.88 -0.64
N PRO A 44 -20.39 -2.87 -0.93
CA PRO A 44 -20.11 -1.50 -0.57
C PRO A 44 -19.94 -1.33 0.95
N ASP A 45 -20.67 -2.12 1.75
CA ASP A 45 -20.64 -2.08 3.21
C ASP A 45 -19.36 -2.72 3.78
N ASN A 46 -18.68 -3.56 2.99
CA ASN A 46 -17.38 -4.16 3.32
C ASN A 46 -16.24 -3.66 2.41
N SER A 47 -16.25 -2.37 2.10
CA SER A 47 -15.25 -1.75 1.23
C SER A 47 -13.80 -1.77 1.76
N ARG A 48 -13.55 -2.27 2.98
CA ARG A 48 -12.17 -2.41 3.52
C ARG A 48 -11.32 -3.38 2.71
N ASN A 49 -11.96 -4.32 2.03
CA ASN A 49 -11.30 -5.26 1.14
C ASN A 49 -11.02 -4.68 -0.26
N TYR A 50 -11.35 -3.42 -0.53
CA TYR A 50 -11.32 -2.80 -1.86
C TYR A 50 -10.65 -1.41 -1.86
N ASN A 51 -9.79 -1.14 -0.87
CA ASN A 51 -9.15 0.15 -0.67
C ASN A 51 -8.26 0.60 -1.85
N GLU A 52 -7.90 -0.32 -2.74
CA GLU A 52 -7.09 -0.03 -3.91
C GLU A 52 -7.90 0.48 -5.11
N LEU A 53 -9.21 0.23 -5.16
CA LEU A 53 -10.06 0.62 -6.29
C LEU A 53 -10.11 2.14 -6.53
N PRO A 54 -10.18 3.01 -5.51
CA PRO A 54 -10.08 4.46 -5.70
C PRO A 54 -8.80 4.89 -6.41
N VAL A 55 -7.67 4.26 -6.08
CA VAL A 55 -6.37 4.55 -6.70
C VAL A 55 -6.38 4.17 -8.17
N LEU A 56 -6.91 2.99 -8.50
CA LEU A 56 -7.04 2.51 -9.87
C LEU A 56 -8.03 3.36 -10.69
N HIS A 57 -9.15 3.77 -10.09
CA HIS A 57 -10.11 4.67 -10.72
C HIS A 57 -9.46 6.02 -11.04
N PHE A 58 -8.74 6.60 -10.09
CA PHE A 58 -8.01 7.85 -10.31
C PHE A 58 -6.94 7.70 -11.40
N TYR A 59 -6.15 6.62 -11.38
CA TYR A 59 -5.14 6.32 -12.40
C TYR A 59 -5.75 6.26 -13.80
N ARG A 60 -6.87 5.56 -13.97
CA ARG A 60 -7.54 5.47 -15.28
C ARG A 60 -8.07 6.83 -15.76
N ALA A 61 -8.55 7.67 -14.85
CA ALA A 61 -9.00 9.01 -15.18
C ALA A 61 -7.84 10.00 -15.41
N ASN A 62 -6.68 9.74 -14.81
CA ASN A 62 -5.51 10.61 -14.84
C ASN A 62 -4.21 9.79 -14.97
N PRO A 63 -3.93 9.21 -16.15
CA PRO A 63 -2.80 8.30 -16.34
C PRO A 63 -1.44 9.02 -16.41
N ASP A 64 -1.44 10.36 -16.43
CA ASP A 64 -0.25 11.18 -16.72
C ASP A 64 0.63 11.45 -15.50
N TYR A 65 0.27 10.99 -14.29
CA TYR A 65 1.16 11.08 -13.14
C TYR A 65 2.26 10.02 -13.21
N ASP A 66 3.50 10.38 -12.86
CA ASP A 66 4.61 9.42 -12.85
C ASP A 66 4.55 8.45 -11.66
N VAL A 67 4.03 8.94 -10.52
CA VAL A 67 3.93 8.19 -9.26
C VAL A 67 2.68 8.55 -8.50
N TYR A 68 2.17 7.60 -7.72
CA TYR A 68 0.97 7.70 -6.90
C TYR A 68 1.32 7.31 -5.47
N TRP A 69 0.95 8.16 -4.50
CA TRP A 69 1.18 7.89 -3.09
C TRP A 69 -0.09 7.38 -2.42
N ILE A 70 0.04 6.33 -1.63
CA ILE A 70 -1.00 5.74 -0.79
C ILE A 70 -0.63 6.03 0.65
N VAL A 71 -1.54 6.67 1.38
CA VAL A 71 -1.38 6.99 2.81
C VAL A 71 -2.74 6.76 3.49
N GLU A 72 -2.83 5.74 4.35
CA GLU A 72 -4.00 5.53 5.19
C GLU A 72 -4.15 6.63 6.24
N CYS A 73 -5.39 6.91 6.66
CA CYS A 73 -5.70 8.01 7.57
C CYS A 73 -5.15 7.83 8.99
N ASP A 74 -4.80 6.61 9.38
CA ASP A 74 -4.18 6.26 10.66
C ASP A 74 -2.65 6.07 10.54
N VAL A 75 -2.04 6.53 9.45
CA VAL A 75 -0.58 6.69 9.35
C VAL A 75 -0.17 8.05 9.93
N HIS A 76 0.80 8.02 10.84
CA HIS A 76 1.43 9.21 11.37
C HIS A 76 2.93 9.22 11.06
N TYR A 77 3.47 10.37 10.67
CA TYR A 77 4.91 10.58 10.60
C TYR A 77 5.33 11.60 11.65
N SER A 78 6.33 11.24 12.46
CA SER A 78 6.82 12.06 13.58
C SER A 78 7.79 13.18 13.16
N GLY A 79 7.99 13.39 11.85
CA GLY A 79 8.84 14.44 11.30
C GLY A 79 8.17 15.28 10.21
N SER A 80 8.99 15.93 9.37
CA SER A 80 8.52 16.69 8.21
C SER A 80 8.09 15.77 7.09
N TRP A 81 6.79 15.78 6.74
CA TRP A 81 6.28 15.04 5.58
C TRP A 81 6.97 15.45 4.27
N GLY A 82 7.30 16.74 4.11
CA GLY A 82 8.02 17.23 2.93
C GLY A 82 9.38 16.54 2.77
N ASP A 83 10.16 16.50 3.84
CA ASP A 83 11.50 15.90 3.85
C ASP A 83 11.41 14.38 3.60
N LEU A 84 10.38 13.72 4.15
CA LEU A 84 10.12 12.31 3.89
C LEU A 84 9.85 12.06 2.40
N PHE A 85 8.92 12.81 1.81
CA PHE A 85 8.60 12.65 0.39
C PHE A 85 9.78 12.97 -0.51
N ASP A 86 10.54 14.02 -0.23
CA ASP A 86 11.74 14.37 -1.01
C ASP A 86 12.79 13.27 -0.91
N THR A 87 13.01 12.70 0.28
CA THR A 87 13.93 11.58 0.50
C THR A 87 13.49 10.33 -0.25
N LEU A 88 12.21 9.94 -0.13
CA LEU A 88 11.70 8.72 -0.75
C LEU A 88 11.55 8.87 -2.27
N SER A 89 11.41 10.09 -2.79
CA SER A 89 11.38 10.37 -4.24
C SER A 89 12.71 10.03 -4.94
N THR A 90 13.81 9.87 -4.20
CA THR A 90 15.07 9.37 -4.75
C THR A 90 15.02 7.88 -5.13
N SER A 91 14.04 7.12 -4.63
CA SER A 91 13.79 5.75 -5.06
C SER A 91 13.31 5.72 -6.51
N ARG A 92 13.84 4.77 -7.28
CA ARG A 92 13.33 4.43 -8.61
C ARG A 92 12.45 3.19 -8.63
N ALA A 93 12.12 2.63 -7.45
CA ALA A 93 11.26 1.47 -7.36
C ALA A 93 9.88 1.73 -7.97
N ASP A 94 9.36 0.77 -8.72
CA ASP A 94 7.99 0.79 -9.23
C ASP A 94 6.97 0.60 -8.11
N LEU A 95 7.32 -0.19 -7.09
CA LEU A 95 6.58 -0.31 -5.85
C LEU A 95 7.53 -0.07 -4.67
N LEU A 96 7.34 1.06 -4.00
CA LEU A 96 8.00 1.38 -2.74
C LEU A 96 6.97 1.23 -1.62
N GLY A 97 7.18 0.29 -0.71
CA GLY A 97 6.21 -0.01 0.35
C GLY A 97 6.86 -0.31 1.67
N THR A 98 6.09 -0.85 2.61
CA THR A 98 6.60 -1.29 3.91
C THR A 98 6.43 -2.78 4.08
N THR A 99 7.31 -3.41 4.84
CA THR A 99 7.18 -4.79 5.32
C THR A 99 7.02 -5.78 4.17
N ILE A 100 7.97 -5.72 3.24
CA ILE A 100 7.94 -6.52 2.03
C ILE A 100 8.65 -7.84 2.27
N ALA A 101 8.00 -8.94 1.90
CA ALA A 101 8.55 -10.27 2.06
C ALA A 101 8.09 -11.22 0.96
N ASP A 102 8.97 -12.16 0.60
CA ASP A 102 8.57 -13.28 -0.22
C ASP A 102 7.67 -14.21 0.60
N ARG A 103 6.81 -14.96 -0.09
CA ARG A 103 5.95 -15.97 0.55
C ARG A 103 6.75 -17.00 1.37
N ALA A 104 7.98 -17.31 0.96
CA ALA A 104 8.85 -18.24 1.69
C ALA A 104 9.19 -17.76 3.12
N ASP A 105 9.29 -16.44 3.33
CA ASP A 105 9.61 -15.83 4.63
C ASP A 105 8.38 -15.66 5.53
N ASN A 106 7.18 -15.65 4.94
CA ASN A 106 5.91 -15.55 5.64
C ASN A 106 4.86 -16.50 5.04
N PRO A 107 5.04 -17.83 5.17
CA PRO A 107 4.22 -18.83 4.47
C PRO A 107 2.79 -18.90 4.99
N ASP A 108 2.56 -18.49 6.24
CA ASP A 108 1.29 -18.60 6.94
C ASP A 108 0.41 -17.34 6.82
N TRP A 109 0.80 -16.37 5.99
CA TRP A 109 0.00 -15.16 5.78
C TRP A 109 -1.38 -15.51 5.21
N TYR A 110 -2.42 -15.08 5.93
CA TYR A 110 -3.82 -15.44 5.70
C TYR A 110 -4.31 -15.22 4.25
N HIS A 111 -3.78 -14.20 3.55
CA HIS A 111 -4.27 -13.81 2.23
C HIS A 111 -3.69 -14.62 1.07
N TRP A 112 -2.68 -15.48 1.28
CA TRP A 112 -2.14 -16.32 0.20
C TRP A 112 -3.19 -17.22 -0.44
N GLY A 113 -4.11 -17.74 0.37
CA GLY A 113 -5.19 -18.61 -0.10
C GLY A 113 -6.16 -17.93 -1.06
N ALA A 114 -6.24 -16.60 -1.06
CA ALA A 114 -7.15 -15.81 -1.90
C ALA A 114 -6.49 -15.25 -3.17
N LEU A 115 -5.16 -15.31 -3.29
CA LEU A 115 -4.43 -14.76 -4.44
C LEU A 115 -4.62 -15.64 -5.69
N ARG A 116 -5.12 -15.06 -6.77
CA ARG A 116 -5.38 -15.76 -8.04
C ARG A 116 -4.98 -14.94 -9.27
N GLN A 117 -4.41 -15.63 -10.24
CA GLN A 117 -4.20 -15.23 -11.63
C GLN A 117 -5.27 -15.94 -12.48
N GLY A 118 -6.40 -15.27 -12.71
CA GLY A 118 -7.59 -15.92 -13.27
C GLY A 118 -8.10 -17.03 -12.34
N ASP A 119 -8.25 -18.24 -12.87
CA ASP A 119 -8.73 -19.41 -12.10
C ASP A 119 -7.59 -20.18 -11.38
N THR A 120 -6.34 -19.75 -11.54
CA THR A 120 -5.16 -20.46 -11.00
C THR A 120 -4.40 -19.60 -9.98
N PRO A 121 -3.72 -20.20 -8.99
CA PRO A 121 -2.79 -19.45 -8.15
C PRO A 121 -1.52 -19.09 -8.95
N PRO A 122 -0.89 -17.93 -8.69
CA PRO A 122 0.43 -17.62 -9.26
C PRO A 122 1.52 -18.54 -8.67
N PRO A 123 2.69 -18.64 -9.32
CA PRO A 123 3.84 -19.40 -8.80
C PRO A 123 4.21 -18.96 -7.38
N PRO A 124 4.27 -19.88 -6.40
CA PRO A 124 4.51 -19.53 -4.99
C PRO A 124 5.84 -18.80 -4.72
N ASP A 125 6.87 -19.11 -5.49
CA ASP A 125 8.21 -18.51 -5.42
C ASP A 125 8.27 -17.08 -5.97
N LEU A 126 7.22 -16.66 -6.70
CA LEU A 126 7.06 -15.29 -7.20
C LEU A 126 6.04 -14.48 -6.38
N CYS A 127 5.39 -15.11 -5.39
CA CYS A 127 4.43 -14.44 -4.52
C CYS A 127 5.17 -13.56 -3.50
N VAL A 128 4.80 -12.28 -3.48
CA VAL A 128 5.36 -11.26 -2.58
C VAL A 128 4.22 -10.61 -1.82
N LYS A 129 4.45 -10.21 -0.56
CA LYS A 129 3.52 -9.38 0.21
C LYS A 129 4.15 -8.02 0.50
N VAL A 130 3.31 -7.00 0.66
CA VAL A 130 3.67 -5.67 1.12
C VAL A 130 2.61 -5.21 2.11
N PHE A 131 2.99 -4.60 3.22
CA PHE A 131 2.03 -3.92 4.08
C PHE A 131 1.84 -2.49 3.54
N MET A 132 0.64 -2.20 3.04
CA MET A 132 0.37 -1.02 2.20
C MET A 132 -0.42 0.15 2.85
N PRO A 133 -0.39 0.38 4.18
CA PRO A 133 -0.89 1.65 4.72
C PRO A 133 -0.11 2.87 4.21
N PHE A 134 1.17 2.70 3.85
CA PHE A 134 2.00 3.73 3.26
C PHE A 134 2.82 3.15 2.09
N ALA A 135 2.59 3.65 0.87
CA ALA A 135 3.31 3.19 -0.31
C ALA A 135 3.39 4.25 -1.41
N ARG A 136 4.30 4.04 -2.36
CA ARG A 136 4.37 4.75 -3.64
C ARG A 136 4.38 3.74 -4.77
N VAL A 137 3.57 3.98 -5.79
CA VAL A 137 3.47 3.13 -6.98
C VAL A 137 3.74 3.96 -8.23
N SER A 138 4.57 3.44 -9.15
CA SER A 138 4.84 4.08 -10.43
C SER A 138 3.68 3.91 -11.41
N ARG A 139 3.62 4.77 -12.43
CA ARG A 139 2.71 4.62 -13.57
C ARG A 139 2.84 3.23 -14.20
N ALA A 140 4.07 2.72 -14.36
CA ALA A 140 4.32 1.41 -14.97
C ALA A 140 3.75 0.26 -14.13
N ALA A 141 3.88 0.33 -12.80
CA ALA A 141 3.26 -0.64 -11.91
C ALA A 141 1.72 -0.57 -11.95
N LEU A 142 1.13 0.62 -11.89
CA LEU A 142 -0.33 0.74 -12.00
C LEU A 142 -0.88 0.26 -13.35
N ALA A 143 -0.16 0.51 -14.46
CA ALA A 143 -0.52 -0.04 -15.75
C ALA A 143 -0.52 -1.57 -15.74
N ALA A 144 0.52 -2.19 -15.19
CA ALA A 144 0.61 -3.65 -15.08
C ALA A 144 -0.48 -4.25 -14.18
N ILE A 145 -0.82 -3.56 -13.08
CA ILE A 145 -1.89 -3.96 -12.16
C ILE A 145 -3.26 -3.82 -12.81
N ASP A 146 -3.52 -2.72 -13.52
CA ASP A 146 -4.75 -2.48 -14.27
C ASP A 146 -4.98 -3.59 -15.31
N GLU A 147 -3.97 -3.88 -16.14
CA GLU A 147 -4.03 -4.97 -17.11
C GLU A 147 -4.28 -6.33 -16.46
N ALA A 148 -3.62 -6.60 -15.32
CA ALA A 148 -3.80 -7.85 -14.59
C ALA A 148 -5.24 -7.97 -14.05
N TYR A 149 -5.79 -6.91 -13.47
CA TYR A 149 -7.16 -6.92 -12.96
C TYR A 149 -8.20 -7.06 -14.08
N VAL A 150 -7.97 -6.44 -15.24
CA VAL A 150 -8.75 -6.68 -16.47
C VAL A 150 -8.66 -8.14 -16.91
N ALA A 151 -7.48 -8.75 -16.81
CA ALA A 151 -7.26 -10.16 -17.11
C ALA A 151 -7.79 -11.15 -16.04
N GLY A 152 -8.50 -10.65 -15.03
CA GLY A 152 -9.18 -11.49 -14.03
C GLY A 152 -8.35 -11.84 -12.80
N TRP A 153 -7.28 -11.10 -12.51
CA TRP A 153 -6.57 -11.26 -11.24
C TRP A 153 -7.46 -10.89 -10.05
N THR A 154 -7.34 -11.66 -8.96
CA THR A 154 -8.07 -11.42 -7.71
C THR A 154 -7.21 -11.73 -6.47
N GLY A 155 -7.63 -11.24 -5.32
CA GLY A 155 -6.93 -11.39 -4.05
C GLY A 155 -6.83 -10.08 -3.28
N HIS A 156 -6.11 -10.10 -2.15
CA HIS A 156 -5.85 -8.90 -1.37
C HIS A 156 -4.79 -8.01 -2.06
N PRO A 157 -4.96 -6.67 -2.14
CA PRO A 157 -4.04 -5.79 -2.85
C PRO A 157 -2.59 -5.89 -2.35
N GLU A 158 -2.41 -6.10 -1.05
CA GLU A 158 -1.10 -6.33 -0.42
C GLU A 158 -0.37 -7.60 -0.89
N GLY A 159 -1.06 -8.52 -1.58
CA GLY A 159 -0.47 -9.70 -2.20
C GLY A 159 -0.49 -9.63 -3.73
N THR A 160 -1.56 -9.09 -4.33
CA THR A 160 -1.69 -9.00 -5.79
C THR A 160 -0.70 -8.01 -6.38
N TRP A 161 -0.63 -6.77 -5.87
CA TRP A 161 0.19 -5.70 -6.44
C TRP A 161 1.69 -6.03 -6.48
N PRO A 162 2.33 -6.44 -5.37
CA PRO A 162 3.74 -6.79 -5.39
C PRO A 162 4.02 -8.05 -6.22
N THR A 163 3.12 -9.04 -6.22
CA THR A 163 3.28 -10.26 -7.04
C THR A 163 3.20 -9.94 -8.53
N ILE A 164 2.26 -9.09 -8.95
CA ILE A 164 2.17 -8.60 -10.33
C ILE A 164 3.44 -7.83 -10.71
N CYS A 165 3.94 -6.94 -9.84
CA CYS A 165 5.19 -6.23 -10.09
C CYS A 165 6.35 -7.20 -10.30
N ARG A 166 6.49 -8.21 -9.42
CA ARG A 166 7.54 -9.24 -9.53
C ARG A 166 7.44 -10.02 -10.84
N LEU A 167 6.23 -10.47 -11.22
CA LEU A 167 6.00 -11.20 -12.48
C LEU A 167 6.30 -10.39 -13.74
N ARG A 168 6.15 -9.07 -13.66
CA ARG A 168 6.40 -8.14 -14.77
C ARG A 168 7.82 -7.56 -14.74
N ASN A 169 8.70 -8.09 -13.88
CA ASN A 169 10.08 -7.62 -13.68
C ASN A 169 10.16 -6.14 -13.29
N LEU A 170 9.13 -5.63 -12.61
CA LEU A 170 9.12 -4.30 -12.04
C LEU A 170 9.81 -4.29 -10.68
N SER A 171 10.44 -3.17 -10.37
CA SER A 171 11.28 -3.03 -9.19
C SER A 171 10.45 -2.83 -7.93
N ILE A 172 10.76 -3.60 -6.89
CA ILE A 172 10.08 -3.54 -5.58
C ILE A 172 11.14 -3.24 -4.54
N GLU A 173 10.91 -2.24 -3.71
CA GLU A 173 11.79 -1.95 -2.59
C GLU A 173 11.00 -1.66 -1.32
N ASP A 174 11.52 -2.13 -0.19
CA ASP A 174 11.03 -1.77 1.14
C ASP A 174 11.70 -0.49 1.59
N LEU A 175 10.92 0.52 1.95
CA LEU A 175 11.40 1.79 2.48
C LEU A 175 11.93 1.70 3.92
N GLY A 176 11.84 0.53 4.56
CA GLY A 176 12.36 0.28 5.88
C GLY A 176 12.59 -1.20 6.14
N GLY A 177 12.56 -1.60 7.42
CA GLY A 177 12.83 -2.98 7.82
C GLY A 177 14.29 -3.42 7.58
N ASP A 178 14.51 -4.73 7.56
CA ASP A 178 15.84 -5.33 7.39
C ASP A 178 15.86 -6.54 6.44
N GLY A 179 14.76 -6.76 5.71
CA GLY A 179 14.56 -7.89 4.79
C GLY A 179 15.32 -7.78 3.46
N THR A 180 15.10 -8.77 2.59
CA THR A 180 15.76 -8.90 1.28
C THR A 180 15.40 -7.77 0.31
N PHE A 181 14.21 -7.18 0.47
CA PHE A 181 13.73 -6.04 -0.31
C PHE A 181 14.22 -4.69 0.19
N THR A 182 14.97 -4.64 1.29
CA THR A 182 15.41 -3.38 1.90
C THR A 182 16.84 -3.04 1.46
N PRO A 183 17.03 -2.06 0.55
CA PRO A 183 18.33 -1.49 0.28
C PRO A 183 19.06 -1.04 1.56
N ALA A 184 20.39 -1.20 1.58
CA ALA A 184 21.22 -0.83 2.73
C ALA A 184 20.98 0.61 3.23
N ARG A 185 20.65 1.54 2.33
CA ARG A 185 20.33 2.96 2.63
C ARG A 185 19.05 3.18 3.43
N TRP A 186 18.17 2.19 3.50
CA TRP A 186 16.85 2.28 4.15
C TRP A 186 16.67 1.34 5.33
N LYS A 187 17.64 0.45 5.57
CA LYS A 187 17.56 -0.52 6.67
C LYS A 187 17.24 0.18 8.00
N ASN A 188 16.09 -0.20 8.58
CA ASN A 188 15.55 0.32 9.84
C ASN A 188 15.44 1.85 9.94
N LYS A 189 15.34 2.54 8.79
CA LYS A 189 15.42 4.00 8.73
C LYS A 189 14.08 4.69 8.94
N HIS A 190 13.03 4.21 8.27
CA HIS A 190 11.76 4.93 8.18
C HIS A 190 10.66 4.35 9.09
N TYR A 191 10.76 3.07 9.46
CA TYR A 191 9.89 2.44 10.44
C TYR A 191 10.58 1.23 11.08
N ARG A 192 9.96 0.67 12.12
CA ARG A 192 10.39 -0.59 12.77
C ARG A 192 9.19 -1.52 12.93
N ASN A 193 9.40 -2.82 12.73
CA ASN A 193 8.41 -3.85 13.03
C ASN A 193 9.02 -5.25 13.11
N THR A 194 8.17 -6.27 13.29
CA THR A 194 8.57 -7.69 13.29
C THR A 194 7.88 -8.43 12.15
N LEU A 195 8.59 -8.70 11.07
CA LEU A 195 8.03 -9.22 9.81
C LEU A 195 7.23 -10.53 9.95
N CYS A 196 7.72 -11.46 10.77
CA CYS A 196 7.10 -12.77 10.96
C CYS A 196 6.00 -12.77 12.03
N ASP A 197 5.80 -11.67 12.76
CA ASP A 197 4.70 -11.55 13.70
C ASP A 197 3.38 -11.33 12.92
N PRO A 198 2.29 -12.06 13.21
CA PRO A 198 1.01 -11.89 12.52
C PRO A 198 0.41 -10.49 12.60
N TYR A 199 0.81 -9.71 13.62
CA TYR A 199 0.38 -8.34 13.81
C TYR A 199 1.47 -7.32 13.44
N LEU A 200 2.63 -7.78 12.96
CA LEU A 200 3.82 -6.99 12.71
C LEU A 200 4.34 -6.28 13.97
N SER A 201 4.06 -6.82 15.14
CA SER A 201 4.41 -6.23 16.44
C SER A 201 5.59 -6.98 17.08
N PRO A 202 6.43 -6.33 17.91
CA PRO A 202 6.46 -4.91 18.24
C PRO A 202 7.03 -4.05 17.12
N GLY A 203 6.78 -2.74 17.20
CA GLY A 203 7.26 -1.78 16.21
C GLY A 203 6.50 -0.46 16.22
N THR A 204 6.96 0.46 15.37
CA THR A 204 6.25 1.70 15.07
C THR A 204 5.18 1.48 14.01
N PHE A 205 5.37 0.52 13.10
CA PHE A 205 4.50 0.31 11.95
C PHE A 205 4.00 -1.13 11.89
N ARG A 206 2.82 -1.35 12.46
CA ARG A 206 2.24 -2.66 12.76
C ARG A 206 0.79 -2.74 12.29
N PHE A 207 0.21 -3.92 12.15
CA PHE A 207 -1.24 -4.04 11.92
C PHE A 207 -2.02 -3.80 13.20
N ARG A 208 -1.56 -4.38 14.31
CA ARG A 208 -2.13 -4.25 15.66
C ARG A 208 -1.03 -4.45 16.72
N PRO A 209 -1.25 -4.01 17.97
CA PRO A 209 -2.31 -3.10 18.43
C PRO A 209 -2.14 -1.67 17.88
N PRO A 210 -3.12 -0.77 18.05
CA PRO A 210 -2.92 0.66 17.77
C PRO A 210 -1.72 1.24 18.52
N VAL A 211 -1.11 2.27 17.94
CA VAL A 211 -0.08 3.10 18.55
C VAL A 211 -0.75 4.31 19.18
N THR A 212 -0.36 4.62 20.42
CA THR A 212 -0.81 5.82 21.14
C THR A 212 0.13 7.00 20.92
N MET A 213 -0.37 8.24 21.06
CA MET A 213 0.49 9.43 21.02
C MET A 213 1.58 9.40 22.09
N ALA A 214 1.31 8.83 23.26
CA ALA A 214 2.31 8.67 24.33
C ALA A 214 3.48 7.77 23.91
N GLU A 215 3.23 6.70 23.13
CA GLU A 215 4.30 5.86 22.56
C GLU A 215 5.15 6.65 21.57
N ILE A 216 4.53 7.51 20.75
CA ILE A 216 5.21 8.34 19.75
C ILE A 216 6.10 9.38 20.44
N GLU A 217 5.56 10.08 21.42
CA GLU A 217 6.27 11.12 22.20
C GLU A 217 7.42 10.54 23.03
N ALA A 218 7.29 9.30 23.51
CA ALA A 218 8.37 8.60 24.22
C ALA A 218 9.52 8.17 23.28
N SER A 219 9.30 8.13 21.96
CA SER A 219 10.33 7.75 20.98
C SER A 219 11.27 8.93 20.70
N SER A 220 12.52 8.82 21.15
CA SER A 220 13.45 9.95 21.22
C SER A 220 14.59 9.95 20.19
N SER A 221 14.61 9.05 19.20
CA SER A 221 15.85 8.82 18.42
C SER A 221 15.85 9.19 16.93
N ALA A 222 14.70 9.22 16.24
CA ALA A 222 14.63 9.62 14.83
C ALA A 222 13.15 9.76 14.39
N PRO A 223 12.83 10.61 13.40
CA PRO A 223 11.52 10.62 12.77
C PRO A 223 11.19 9.28 12.10
N LEU A 224 10.13 8.64 12.58
CA LEU A 224 9.61 7.36 12.09
C LEU A 224 8.15 7.48 11.63
N LEU A 225 7.76 6.59 10.73
CA LEU A 225 6.39 6.27 10.39
C LEU A 225 5.78 5.39 11.47
N TRP A 226 4.51 5.66 11.76
CA TRP A 226 3.72 5.00 12.78
C TRP A 226 2.37 4.56 12.20
N HIS A 227 1.97 3.33 12.50
CA HIS A 227 0.70 2.76 12.09
C HIS A 227 0.30 1.58 13.00
N PRO A 228 -1.00 1.42 13.33
CA PRO A 228 -2.08 2.37 13.12
C PRO A 228 -2.18 3.31 14.33
N VAL A 229 -2.19 4.63 14.11
CA VAL A 229 -2.40 5.61 15.18
C VAL A 229 -3.89 5.85 15.36
N LYS A 230 -4.39 5.61 16.57
CA LYS A 230 -5.79 5.88 16.93
C LYS A 230 -5.84 6.84 18.10
N SER A 231 -6.73 7.82 17.99
CA SER A 231 -7.12 8.75 19.07
C SER A 231 -7.90 8.04 20.17
#